data_AF-A0A554JUC1-F1
#
_entry.id   AF-A0A554JUC1-F1
#
_cell.length_a   1.000
_cell.length_b   1.000
_cell.length_c   1.000
_cell.angle_alpha   90.00
_cell.angle_beta   90.00
_cell.angle_gamma   90.00
#
_symmetry.space_group_name_H-M   'P 1'
#
loop_
_entity.id
_entity.type
_entity.pdbx_description
1 polymer ?
#
loop_
_entity_poly.entity_id
_entity_poly.type
_entity_poly.pdbx_seq_one_letter_code
_entity_poly.pdbx_strand_id
1 'polypeptide(L)'
;MEQNTTGGEEHLAEEVKIDSLPKMELPQNEFPKPVSFAEVPLLPAPKRHFVRWLVIAVIGIIVLALVYYFRGMFVAALIDGSPISRLSVVRELENQSGAQVLDALINQHIVEQKAAEKGISISEEEIDQALNGIRENLASQNTTLEEALKAQNLTMEQVRSNIRLQKLAERLVEDKLTVSDEEVNAYLEQNKDFLPPADSLESQRTTVRDMLRQQKFASVFQEWLTAVKAEADISYWKEY
;
A
#
# COMPACT_ATOMS: atom_id res chain seq x y z
N MET A 1 -8.08 -5.13 -49.93
CA MET A 1 -8.96 -5.33 -51.10
C MET A 1 -9.18 -6.83 -51.15
N GLU A 2 -10.28 -7.27 -50.55
CA GLU A 2 -11.57 -7.49 -51.24
C GLU A 2 -11.64 -8.97 -51.68
N GLN A 3 -12.53 -9.73 -51.04
CA GLN A 3 -13.83 -10.15 -51.62
C GLN A 3 -13.62 -11.22 -52.70
N ASN A 4 -14.43 -12.26 -52.88
CA ASN A 4 -15.63 -12.79 -52.27
C ASN A 4 -15.95 -14.02 -53.16
N THR A 5 -16.39 -15.13 -52.57
CA THR A 5 -17.31 -16.17 -53.08
C THR A 5 -17.29 -16.72 -54.53
N THR A 6 -17.80 -17.97 -54.60
CA THR A 6 -18.40 -18.69 -55.76
C THR A 6 -17.39 -19.58 -56.47
N GLY A 7 -17.57 -20.89 -56.65
CA GLY A 7 -18.78 -21.72 -56.78
C GLY A 7 -18.67 -22.48 -58.11
N GLY A 8 -19.00 -23.78 -58.11
CA GLY A 8 -19.01 -24.66 -59.31
C GLY A 8 -17.74 -25.52 -59.44
N GLU A 9 -17.83 -26.85 -59.29
CA GLU A 9 -18.06 -27.82 -60.39
C GLU A 9 -16.78 -27.96 -61.24
N GLU A 10 -16.13 -29.11 -61.46
CA GLU A 10 -16.57 -30.49 -61.65
C GLU A 10 -15.37 -31.45 -61.50
N HIS A 11 -15.70 -32.64 -61.01
CA HIS A 11 -15.05 -33.96 -61.09
C HIS A 11 -13.97 -34.20 -62.16
N LEU A 12 -12.91 -34.90 -61.76
CA LEU A 12 -12.33 -35.99 -62.56
C LEU A 12 -12.16 -37.24 -61.70
N ALA A 13 -12.81 -38.29 -62.17
CA ALA A 13 -12.91 -39.61 -61.58
C ALA A 13 -11.63 -40.41 -61.77
N GLU A 14 -11.18 -41.10 -60.72
CA GLU A 14 -10.37 -42.30 -60.86
C GLU A 14 -11.26 -43.49 -60.52
N GLU A 15 -11.63 -44.24 -61.56
CA GLU A 15 -12.40 -45.47 -61.49
C GLU A 15 -11.58 -46.55 -60.76
N VAL A 16 -11.98 -46.92 -59.55
CA VAL A 16 -11.60 -48.20 -58.96
C VAL A 16 -12.70 -49.21 -59.24
N LYS A 17 -12.35 -50.13 -60.13
CA LYS A 17 -13.05 -51.35 -60.55
C LYS A 17 -13.77 -52.03 -59.38
N ILE A 18 -15.09 -51.94 -59.39
CA ILE A 18 -16.00 -52.64 -58.49
C ILE A 18 -16.21 -54.03 -59.07
N ASP A 19 -15.58 -55.04 -58.48
CA ASP A 19 -16.01 -56.41 -58.70
C ASP A 19 -16.13 -57.13 -57.36
N SER A 20 -17.33 -57.66 -57.12
CA SER A 20 -17.76 -58.50 -56.00
C SER A 20 -17.83 -57.88 -54.59
N LEU A 21 -18.98 -57.27 -54.26
CA LEU A 21 -19.50 -57.31 -52.89
C LEU A 21 -20.74 -58.23 -52.84
N PRO A 22 -20.78 -59.23 -51.94
CA PRO A 22 -21.91 -60.14 -51.79
C PRO A 22 -23.15 -59.38 -51.27
N LYS A 23 -24.33 -59.77 -51.75
CA LYS A 23 -25.62 -59.28 -51.21
C LYS A 23 -25.68 -59.61 -49.71
N MET A 24 -25.54 -58.58 -48.89
CA MET A 24 -25.72 -58.68 -47.45
C MET A 24 -27.21 -58.53 -47.15
N GLU A 25 -27.93 -59.66 -47.07
CA GLU A 25 -29.22 -59.68 -46.41
C GLU A 25 -29.00 -59.34 -44.94
N LEU A 26 -29.71 -58.32 -44.43
CA LEU A 26 -29.64 -57.94 -43.03
C LEU A 26 -30.02 -59.16 -42.18
N PRO A 27 -29.14 -59.67 -41.31
CA PRO A 27 -29.55 -60.67 -40.34
C PRO A 27 -30.62 -60.03 -39.46
N GLN A 28 -31.77 -60.69 -39.33
CA GLN A 28 -32.70 -60.38 -38.25
C GLN A 28 -31.99 -60.72 -36.93
N ASN A 29 -31.24 -59.75 -36.41
CA ASN A 29 -30.69 -59.81 -35.08
C ASN A 29 -31.88 -59.86 -34.11
N GLU A 30 -32.07 -61.00 -33.47
CA GLU A 30 -32.85 -61.07 -32.24
C GLU A 30 -32.25 -60.03 -31.27
N PHE A 31 -33.02 -59.00 -30.97
CA PHE A 31 -32.65 -58.07 -29.91
C PHE A 31 -32.53 -58.90 -28.62
N PRO A 32 -31.37 -58.92 -27.93
CA PRO A 32 -31.31 -59.54 -26.62
C PRO A 32 -32.36 -58.86 -25.73
N LYS A 33 -33.14 -59.67 -25.00
CA LYS A 33 -34.21 -59.19 -24.11
C LYS A 33 -33.70 -58.00 -23.30
N PRO A 34 -34.50 -56.93 -23.12
CA PRO A 34 -34.06 -55.75 -22.41
C PRO A 34 -33.55 -56.17 -21.04
N VAL A 35 -32.26 -55.95 -20.79
CA VAL A 35 -31.70 -56.09 -19.46
C VAL A 35 -32.44 -55.06 -18.62
N SER A 36 -33.23 -55.54 -17.65
CA SER A 36 -33.89 -54.70 -16.67
C SER A 36 -32.82 -53.95 -15.90
N PHE A 37 -32.51 -52.73 -16.32
CA PHE A 37 -31.81 -51.78 -15.47
C PHE A 37 -32.73 -51.57 -14.27
N ALA A 38 -32.34 -52.11 -13.11
CA ALA A 38 -32.96 -51.70 -11.86
C ALA A 38 -32.92 -50.17 -11.87
N GLU A 39 -34.09 -49.54 -11.75
CA GLU A 39 -34.20 -48.09 -11.69
C GLU A 39 -33.14 -47.57 -10.72
N VAL A 40 -32.15 -46.83 -11.21
CA VAL A 40 -31.20 -46.17 -10.33
C VAL A 40 -32.05 -45.23 -9.48
N PRO A 41 -32.18 -45.46 -8.15
CA PRO A 41 -33.11 -44.69 -7.36
C PRO A 41 -32.68 -43.23 -7.42
N LEU A 42 -33.52 -42.40 -8.05
CA LEU A 42 -33.33 -40.96 -8.03
C LEU A 42 -33.52 -40.50 -6.58
N LEU A 43 -32.44 -40.01 -5.98
CA LEU A 43 -32.48 -39.48 -4.62
C LEU A 43 -33.61 -38.43 -4.53
N PRO A 44 -34.54 -38.55 -3.56
CA PRO A 44 -35.66 -37.63 -3.46
C PRO A 44 -35.16 -36.20 -3.20
N ALA A 45 -35.74 -35.22 -3.90
CA ALA A 45 -35.37 -33.82 -3.75
C ALA A 45 -35.51 -33.37 -2.29
N PRO A 46 -34.49 -32.73 -1.69
CA PRO A 46 -34.51 -32.37 -0.28
C PRO A 46 -35.61 -31.35 0.01
N LYS A 47 -36.31 -31.53 1.14
CA LYS A 47 -37.40 -30.65 1.54
C LYS A 47 -36.90 -29.21 1.73
N ARG A 48 -37.63 -28.20 1.24
CA ARG A 48 -37.24 -26.78 1.27
C ARG A 48 -36.83 -26.25 2.66
N HIS A 49 -37.43 -26.74 3.74
CA HIS A 49 -37.04 -26.36 5.11
C HIS A 49 -35.70 -26.98 5.54
N PHE A 50 -35.37 -28.18 5.06
CA PHE A 50 -34.08 -28.82 5.31
C PHE A 50 -32.95 -28.05 4.63
N VAL A 51 -33.16 -27.60 3.38
CA VAL A 51 -32.20 -26.74 2.68
C VAL A 51 -32.01 -25.40 3.40
N ARG A 52 -33.07 -24.78 3.94
CA ARG A 52 -32.98 -23.55 4.75
C ARG A 52 -32.15 -23.74 6.02
N TRP A 53 -32.37 -24.83 6.76
CA TRP A 53 -31.58 -25.15 7.95
C TRP A 53 -30.10 -25.42 7.60
N LEU A 54 -29.85 -26.08 6.47
CA LEU A 54 -28.49 -26.32 5.98
C LEU A 54 -27.78 -25.02 5.60
N VAL A 55 -28.46 -24.10 4.92
CA VAL A 55 -27.91 -22.76 4.59
C VAL A 55 -27.62 -21.96 5.86
N ILE A 56 -28.52 -21.97 6.86
CA ILE A 56 -28.28 -21.30 8.15
C ILE A 56 -27.08 -21.91 8.88
N ALA A 57 -26.95 -23.23 8.87
CA ALA A 57 -25.80 -23.92 9.49
C ALA A 57 -24.48 -23.56 8.78
N VAL A 58 -24.47 -23.52 7.45
CA VAL A 58 -23.29 -23.12 6.66
C VAL A 58 -22.93 -21.66 6.91
N ILE A 59 -23.90 -20.75 6.96
CA ILE A 59 -23.67 -19.33 7.32
C ILE A 59 -23.10 -19.25 8.74
N GLY A 60 -23.64 -20.02 9.69
CA GLY A 60 -23.12 -20.08 11.06
C GLY A 60 -21.65 -20.53 11.11
N ILE A 61 -21.28 -21.57 10.35
CA ILE A 61 -19.89 -22.04 10.24
C ILE A 61 -18.99 -20.99 9.61
N ILE A 62 -19.45 -20.30 8.55
CA ILE A 62 -18.70 -19.22 7.90
C ILE A 62 -18.47 -18.06 8.87
N VAL A 63 -19.50 -17.63 9.61
CA VAL A 63 -19.38 -16.57 10.63
C VAL A 63 -18.40 -16.98 11.72
N LEU A 64 -18.44 -18.24 12.18
CA LEU A 64 -17.55 -18.74 13.22
C LEU A 64 -16.09 -18.84 12.72
N ALA A 65 -15.89 -19.26 11.47
CA ALA A 65 -14.59 -19.23 10.79
C ALA A 65 -14.07 -17.80 10.62
N LEU A 66 -14.94 -16.84 10.28
CA LEU A 66 -14.59 -15.41 10.21
C LEU A 66 -14.20 -14.87 11.58
N VAL A 67 -14.99 -15.13 12.63
CA VAL A 67 -14.65 -14.71 14.00
C VAL A 67 -13.32 -15.32 14.45
N TYR A 68 -13.07 -16.60 14.12
CA TYR A 68 -11.79 -17.23 14.39
C TYR A 68 -10.63 -16.59 13.62
N TYR A 69 -10.82 -16.28 12.34
CA TYR A 69 -9.82 -15.60 11.50
C TYR A 69 -9.55 -14.18 12.00
N PHE A 70 -10.59 -13.46 12.41
CA PHE A 70 -10.55 -12.08 12.87
C PHE A 70 -10.32 -11.91 14.38
N ARG A 71 -10.09 -13.01 15.13
CA ARG A 71 -9.84 -12.97 16.58
C ARG A 71 -8.69 -12.04 16.95
N GLY A 72 -7.68 -11.94 16.09
CA GLY A 72 -6.52 -11.05 16.26
C GLY A 72 -6.83 -9.56 16.12
N MET A 73 -8.02 -9.16 15.64
CA MET A 73 -8.42 -7.74 15.64
C MET A 73 -8.93 -7.27 17.00
N PHE A 74 -9.44 -8.18 17.83
CA PHE A 74 -10.07 -7.86 19.11
C PHE A 74 -9.23 -8.30 20.32
N VAL A 75 -8.42 -9.36 20.16
CA VAL A 75 -7.58 -9.93 21.22
C VAL A 75 -6.10 -9.73 20.86
N ALA A 76 -5.36 -9.05 21.75
CA ALA A 76 -3.93 -8.79 21.61
C ALA A 76 -3.08 -9.98 22.09
N ALA A 77 -3.45 -10.54 23.25
CA ALA A 77 -2.71 -11.61 23.91
C ALA A 77 -3.63 -12.41 24.86
N LEU A 78 -3.16 -13.56 25.35
CA LEU A 78 -3.82 -14.38 26.37
C LEU A 78 -2.86 -14.56 27.55
N ILE A 79 -3.32 -14.32 28.78
CA ILE A 79 -2.58 -14.61 30.01
C ILE A 79 -3.40 -15.59 30.86
N ASP A 80 -2.87 -16.80 31.06
CA ASP A 80 -3.54 -17.89 31.80
C ASP A 80 -5.00 -18.15 31.36
N GLY A 81 -5.27 -18.02 30.05
CA GLY A 81 -6.60 -18.19 29.47
C GLY A 81 -7.49 -16.93 29.48
N SER A 82 -7.05 -15.83 30.09
CA SER A 82 -7.74 -14.53 30.06
C SER A 82 -7.26 -13.68 28.89
N PRO A 83 -8.15 -13.23 27.98
CA PRO A 83 -7.77 -12.40 26.84
C PRO A 83 -7.48 -10.95 27.23
N ILE A 84 -6.36 -10.42 26.76
CA ILE A 84 -6.04 -9.00 26.76
C ILE A 84 -6.62 -8.40 25.48
N SER A 85 -7.50 -7.40 25.60
CA SER A 85 -8.13 -6.77 24.46
C SER A 85 -7.16 -5.86 23.70
N ARG A 86 -7.26 -5.82 22.37
CA ARG A 86 -6.54 -4.78 21.59
C ARG A 86 -7.00 -3.38 21.95
N LEU A 87 -8.26 -3.19 22.32
CA LEU A 87 -8.78 -1.89 22.71
C LEU A 87 -8.13 -1.37 24.00
N SER A 88 -7.80 -2.24 24.96
CA SER A 88 -7.08 -1.81 26.16
C SER A 88 -5.64 -1.41 25.83
N VAL A 89 -4.98 -2.11 24.90
CA VAL A 89 -3.64 -1.71 24.44
C VAL A 89 -3.69 -0.37 23.71
N VAL A 90 -4.64 -0.18 22.78
CA VAL A 90 -4.80 1.09 22.06
C VAL A 90 -5.12 2.21 23.03
N ARG A 91 -6.04 2.01 23.97
CA ARG A 91 -6.38 3.03 24.98
C ARG A 91 -5.16 3.43 25.82
N GLU A 92 -4.33 2.46 26.19
CA GLU A 92 -3.11 2.74 26.94
C GLU A 92 -2.10 3.52 26.10
N LEU A 93 -1.92 3.18 24.81
CA LEU A 93 -1.10 3.96 23.88
C LEU A 93 -1.66 5.37 23.67
N GLU A 94 -2.97 5.52 23.57
CA GLU A 94 -3.64 6.81 23.47
C GLU A 94 -3.44 7.66 24.72
N ASN A 95 -3.48 7.06 25.91
CA ASN A 95 -3.17 7.77 27.16
C ASN A 95 -1.70 8.20 27.24
N GLN A 96 -0.78 7.41 26.68
CA GLN A 96 0.66 7.70 26.74
C GLN A 96 1.10 8.75 25.71
N SER A 97 0.58 8.67 24.48
CA SER A 97 1.05 9.49 23.36
C SER A 97 -0.04 9.92 22.38
N GLY A 98 -1.32 9.64 22.66
CA GLY A 98 -2.43 9.91 21.75
C GLY A 98 -2.56 11.38 21.37
N ALA A 99 -2.40 12.31 22.31
CA ALA A 99 -2.41 13.74 22.03
C ALA A 99 -1.31 14.14 21.03
N GLN A 100 -0.10 13.62 21.22
CA GLN A 100 1.08 13.93 20.38
C GLN A 100 0.94 13.31 18.99
N VAL A 101 0.46 12.07 18.93
CA VAL A 101 0.22 11.37 17.66
C VAL A 101 -0.91 12.06 16.87
N LEU A 102 -2.01 12.44 17.53
CA LEU A 102 -3.09 13.18 16.88
C LEU A 102 -2.58 14.53 16.34
N ASP A 103 -1.82 15.28 17.13
CA ASP A 103 -1.25 16.55 16.69
C ASP A 103 -0.34 16.37 15.46
N ALA A 104 0.53 15.35 15.48
CA ALA A 104 1.38 15.03 14.34
C ALA A 104 0.57 14.69 13.08
N LEU A 105 -0.51 13.91 13.20
CA LEU A 105 -1.41 13.58 12.08
C LEU A 105 -2.13 14.82 11.54
N ILE A 106 -2.61 15.70 12.42
CA ILE A 106 -3.21 16.98 12.02
C ILE A 106 -2.18 17.81 11.25
N ASN A 107 -0.96 17.93 11.76
CA ASN A 107 0.10 18.70 11.12
C ASN A 107 0.46 18.11 9.74
N GLN A 108 0.53 16.78 9.62
CA GLN A 108 0.72 16.11 8.34
C GLN A 108 -0.39 16.47 7.34
N HIS A 109 -1.66 16.35 7.74
CA HIS A 109 -2.78 16.66 6.87
C HIS A 109 -2.81 18.12 6.44
N ILE A 110 -2.45 19.05 7.33
CA ILE A 110 -2.34 20.47 6.99
C ILE A 110 -1.27 20.71 5.91
N VAL A 111 -0.11 20.07 6.03
CA VAL A 111 0.96 20.18 5.03
C VAL A 111 0.49 19.65 3.68
N GLU A 112 -0.09 18.45 3.64
CA GLU A 112 -0.61 17.84 2.41
C GLU A 112 -1.70 18.72 1.76
N GLN A 113 -2.64 19.23 2.56
CA GLN A 113 -3.72 20.09 2.12
C GLN A 113 -3.19 21.40 1.54
N LYS A 114 -2.33 22.11 2.27
CA LYS A 114 -1.77 23.40 1.82
C LYS A 114 -0.86 23.25 0.60
N ALA A 115 -0.12 22.15 0.51
CA ALA A 115 0.65 21.83 -0.68
C ALA A 115 -0.27 21.65 -1.89
N ALA A 116 -1.33 20.86 -1.76
CA ALA A 116 -2.30 20.64 -2.82
C ALA A 116 -3.01 21.93 -3.26
N GLU A 117 -3.44 22.78 -2.31
CA GLU A 117 -4.05 24.10 -2.58
C GLU A 117 -3.12 25.01 -3.41
N LYS A 118 -1.80 24.96 -3.15
CA LYS A 118 -0.80 25.72 -3.89
C LYS A 118 -0.28 25.03 -5.15
N GLY A 119 -0.77 23.83 -5.48
CA GLY A 119 -0.30 23.06 -6.62
C GLY A 119 1.14 22.55 -6.48
N ILE A 120 1.64 22.39 -5.25
CA ILE A 120 2.98 21.88 -4.96
C ILE A 120 2.93 20.34 -4.95
N SER A 121 3.72 19.70 -5.81
CA SER A 121 3.84 18.24 -5.87
C SER A 121 5.30 17.80 -5.92
N ILE A 122 5.68 16.81 -5.12
CA ILE A 122 7.01 16.19 -5.16
C ILE A 122 7.01 15.07 -6.21
N SER A 123 8.00 15.06 -7.07
CA SER A 123 8.21 14.01 -8.07
C SER A 123 8.81 12.75 -7.44
N GLU A 124 8.64 11.59 -8.07
CA GLU A 124 9.24 10.35 -7.56
C GLU A 124 10.77 10.38 -7.67
N GLU A 125 11.31 11.09 -8.66
CA GLU A 125 12.75 11.29 -8.84
C GLU A 125 13.37 12.03 -7.64
N GLU A 126 12.69 13.03 -7.10
CA GLU A 126 13.16 13.75 -5.91
C GLU A 126 13.11 12.87 -4.64
N ILE A 127 12.09 12.02 -4.54
CA ILE A 127 11.99 11.05 -3.44
C ILE A 127 13.14 10.03 -3.55
N ASP A 128 13.43 9.55 -4.76
CA ASP A 128 14.51 8.61 -5.01
C ASP A 128 15.90 9.22 -4.73
N GLN A 129 16.11 10.49 -5.07
CA GLN A 129 17.33 11.22 -4.73
C GLN A 129 17.52 11.34 -3.22
N ALA A 130 16.48 11.74 -2.48
CA ALA A 130 16.55 11.80 -1.02
C ALA A 130 16.78 10.41 -0.41
N LEU A 131 16.14 9.37 -0.96
CA LEU A 131 16.32 8.00 -0.52
C LEU A 131 17.75 7.49 -0.75
N ASN A 132 18.39 7.89 -1.86
CA ASN A 132 19.80 7.58 -2.12
C ASN A 132 20.72 8.25 -1.09
N GLY A 133 20.46 9.51 -0.72
CA GLY A 133 21.21 10.17 0.36
C GLY A 133 21.08 9.43 1.70
N ILE A 134 19.89 8.91 2.03
CA ILE A 134 19.69 8.07 3.22
C ILE A 134 20.48 6.76 3.10
N ARG A 135 20.49 6.11 1.94
CA ARG A 135 21.28 4.88 1.72
C ARG A 135 22.77 5.14 1.90
N GLU A 136 23.30 6.22 1.35
CA GLU A 136 24.71 6.60 1.50
C GLU A 136 25.07 6.88 2.97
N ASN A 137 24.21 7.59 3.70
CA ASN A 137 24.40 7.86 5.11
C ASN A 137 24.39 6.57 5.95
N LEU A 138 23.49 5.63 5.67
CA LEU A 138 23.46 4.33 6.35
C LEU A 138 24.67 3.46 5.99
N ALA A 139 25.09 3.46 4.72
CA ALA A 139 26.27 2.73 4.27
C ALA A 139 27.54 3.22 4.97
N SER A 140 27.65 4.55 5.22
CA SER A 140 28.74 5.11 6.02
C SER A 140 28.77 4.61 7.47
N GLN A 141 27.63 4.12 7.96
CA GLN A 141 27.46 3.52 9.28
C GLN A 141 27.47 1.97 9.24
N ASN A 142 27.93 1.38 8.13
CA ASN A 142 27.97 -0.07 7.90
C ASN A 142 26.60 -0.76 8.04
N THR A 143 25.51 -0.06 7.68
CA THR A 143 24.14 -0.58 7.74
C THR A 143 23.45 -0.39 6.40
N THR A 144 22.57 -1.32 6.02
CA THR A 144 21.72 -1.17 4.84
C THR A 144 20.36 -0.55 5.17
N LEU A 145 19.70 0.06 4.18
CA LEU A 145 18.36 0.62 4.36
C LEU A 145 17.36 -0.46 4.80
N GLU A 146 17.46 -1.65 4.22
CA GLU A 146 16.59 -2.79 4.50
C GLU A 146 16.74 -3.27 5.96
N GLU A 147 17.97 -3.31 6.48
CA GLU A 147 18.25 -3.64 7.87
C GLU A 147 17.70 -2.57 8.82
N ALA A 148 17.92 -1.29 8.51
CA ALA A 148 17.42 -0.18 9.30
C ALA A 148 15.88 -0.16 9.36
N LEU A 149 15.21 -0.38 8.22
CA LEU A 149 13.77 -0.51 8.11
C LEU A 149 13.24 -1.66 8.98
N LYS A 150 13.88 -2.83 8.88
CA LYS A 150 13.49 -4.00 9.67
C LYS A 150 13.68 -3.77 11.17
N ALA A 151 14.78 -3.14 11.57
CA ALA A 151 15.05 -2.82 12.97
C ALA A 151 13.99 -1.87 13.57
N GLN A 152 13.48 -0.93 12.77
CA GLN A 152 12.46 0.03 13.18
C GLN A 152 11.02 -0.43 12.92
N ASN A 153 10.81 -1.64 12.37
CA ASN A 153 9.50 -2.12 11.92
C ASN A 153 8.80 -1.15 10.94
N LEU A 154 9.60 -0.51 10.06
CA LEU A 154 9.13 0.41 9.03
C LEU A 154 9.10 -0.26 7.67
N THR A 155 8.18 0.21 6.83
CA THR A 155 8.09 -0.16 5.41
C THR A 155 8.74 0.89 4.53
N MET A 156 9.13 0.49 3.31
CA MET A 156 9.66 1.42 2.31
C MET A 156 8.65 2.52 1.96
N GLU A 157 7.36 2.17 1.91
CA GLU A 157 6.28 3.12 1.63
C GLU A 157 6.18 4.20 2.72
N GLN A 158 6.28 3.83 4.00
CA GLN A 158 6.31 4.79 5.09
C GLN A 158 7.50 5.76 4.98
N VAL A 159 8.68 5.27 4.62
CA VAL A 159 9.85 6.13 4.42
C VAL A 159 9.66 7.08 3.23
N ARG A 160 9.16 6.58 2.10
CA ARG A 160 8.83 7.43 0.95
C ARG A 160 7.80 8.50 1.29
N SER A 161 6.76 8.13 2.04
CA SER A 161 5.73 9.05 2.52
C SER A 161 6.32 10.15 3.42
N ASN A 162 7.19 9.77 4.36
CA ASN A 162 7.87 10.73 5.24
C ASN A 162 8.78 11.69 4.47
N ILE A 163 9.54 11.19 3.48
CA ILE A 163 10.35 12.02 2.59
C ILE A 163 9.47 13.01 1.82
N ARG A 164 8.36 12.52 1.25
CA ARG A 164 7.40 13.35 0.53
C ARG A 164 6.86 14.47 1.42
N LEU A 165 6.45 14.14 2.65
CA LEU A 165 5.92 15.09 3.60
C LEU A 165 6.96 16.16 3.98
N GLN A 166 8.20 15.75 4.25
CA GLN A 166 9.31 16.66 4.54
C GLN A 166 9.56 17.63 3.37
N LYS A 167 9.63 17.10 2.13
CA LYS A 167 9.84 17.90 0.93
C LYS A 167 8.70 18.88 0.66
N LEU A 168 7.45 18.47 0.91
CA LEU A 168 6.29 19.35 0.83
C LEU A 168 6.38 20.49 1.85
N ALA A 169 6.73 20.16 3.09
CA ALA A 169 6.93 21.15 4.15
C ALA A 169 8.02 22.16 3.79
N GLU A 170 9.17 21.71 3.27
CA GLU A 170 10.27 22.57 2.80
C GLU A 170 9.80 23.55 1.71
N ARG A 171 9.09 23.05 0.69
CA ARG A 171 8.60 23.88 -0.42
C ARG A 171 7.53 24.88 0.00
N LEU A 172 6.71 24.55 0.99
CA LEU A 172 5.64 25.43 1.45
C LEU A 172 6.15 26.73 2.08
N VAL A 173 7.38 26.71 2.60
CA VAL A 173 8.02 27.83 3.28
C VAL A 173 9.33 28.27 2.60
N GLU A 174 9.64 27.74 1.42
CA GLU A 174 10.93 27.92 0.74
C GLU A 174 11.31 29.40 0.53
N ASP A 175 10.31 30.24 0.26
CA ASP A 175 10.42 31.69 0.12
C ASP A 175 11.05 32.35 1.36
N LYS A 176 10.85 31.77 2.54
CA LYS A 176 11.34 32.26 3.83
C LYS A 176 12.64 31.57 4.29
N LEU A 177 13.14 30.58 3.55
CA LEU A 177 14.35 29.82 3.92
C LEU A 177 15.65 30.39 3.36
N THR A 178 15.61 31.50 2.63
CA THR A 178 16.82 32.06 2.02
C THR A 178 17.78 32.56 3.10
N VAL A 179 19.04 32.13 3.01
CA VAL A 179 20.14 32.52 3.91
C VAL A 179 21.07 33.46 3.15
N SER A 180 21.27 34.65 3.70
CA SER A 180 22.14 35.69 3.14
C SER A 180 23.62 35.39 3.39
N ASP A 181 24.50 35.99 2.59
CA ASP A 181 25.95 35.84 2.78
C ASP A 181 26.43 36.52 4.07
N GLU A 182 25.73 37.58 4.49
CA GLU A 182 25.97 38.27 5.75
C GLU A 182 25.75 37.35 6.96
N GLU A 183 24.68 36.55 6.94
CA GLU A 183 24.41 35.57 7.99
C GLU A 183 25.48 34.47 8.05
N VAL A 184 25.95 34.01 6.89
CA VAL A 184 27.05 33.04 6.81
C VAL A 184 28.35 33.64 7.36
N ASN A 185 28.69 34.87 6.96
CA ASN A 185 29.88 35.57 7.44
C ASN A 185 29.83 35.76 8.96
N ALA A 186 28.70 36.24 9.47
CA ALA A 186 28.50 36.46 10.90
C ALA A 186 28.63 35.15 11.69
N TYR A 187 28.12 34.03 11.16
CA TYR A 187 28.26 32.73 11.81
C TYR A 187 29.73 32.27 11.84
N LEU A 188 30.43 32.37 10.70
CA LEU A 188 31.85 32.00 10.59
C LEU A 188 32.73 32.82 11.55
N GLU A 189 32.43 34.11 11.72
CA GLU A 189 33.18 34.99 12.61
C GLU A 189 32.92 34.72 14.10
N GLN A 190 31.67 34.40 14.46
CA GLN A 190 31.27 34.16 15.85
C GLN A 190 31.62 32.75 16.34
N ASN A 191 31.69 31.77 15.43
CA ASN A 191 31.84 30.35 15.80
C ASN A 191 33.17 29.75 15.34
N LYS A 192 34.24 30.56 15.24
CA LYS A 192 35.56 30.15 14.72
C LYS A 192 36.12 28.86 15.35
N ASP A 193 35.83 28.63 16.62
CA ASP A 193 36.31 27.46 17.36
C ASP A 193 35.46 26.19 17.16
N PHE A 194 34.26 26.32 16.58
CA PHE A 194 33.27 25.25 16.41
C PHE A 194 32.80 25.11 14.95
N LEU A 195 33.63 25.51 14.00
CA LEU A 195 33.29 25.39 12.59
C LEU A 195 33.29 23.92 12.14
N PRO A 196 32.33 23.51 11.30
CA PRO A 196 32.33 22.17 10.75
C PRO A 196 33.61 21.94 9.93
N PRO A 197 34.18 20.71 9.98
CA PRO A 197 35.33 20.35 9.18
C PRO A 197 34.95 20.44 7.69
N ALA A 198 35.84 21.02 6.89
CA ALA A 198 35.62 21.22 5.46
C ALA A 198 36.95 21.23 4.71
N ASP A 199 36.93 20.70 3.48
CA ASP A 199 38.12 20.62 2.61
C ASP A 199 38.51 21.97 2.00
N SER A 200 37.57 22.92 1.92
CA SER A 200 37.79 24.26 1.39
C SER A 200 36.89 25.30 2.09
N LEU A 201 37.26 26.58 2.00
CA LEU A 201 36.44 27.67 2.52
C LEU A 201 35.06 27.72 1.85
N GLU A 202 34.98 27.40 0.56
CA GLU A 202 33.72 27.35 -0.18
C GLU A 202 32.81 26.23 0.34
N SER A 203 33.37 25.03 0.54
CA SER A 203 32.66 23.90 1.16
C SER A 203 32.19 24.25 2.57
N GLN A 204 33.04 24.92 3.36
CA GLN A 204 32.68 25.37 4.71
C GLN A 204 31.51 26.36 4.71
N ARG A 205 31.52 27.34 3.79
CA ARG A 205 30.42 28.30 3.62
C ARG A 205 29.12 27.61 3.24
N THR A 206 29.17 26.62 2.35
CA THR A 206 27.99 25.85 1.95
C THR A 206 27.42 25.05 3.12
N THR A 207 28.26 24.32 3.85
CA THR A 207 27.84 23.58 5.05
C THR A 207 27.22 24.49 6.11
N VAL A 208 27.82 25.65 6.36
CA VAL A 208 27.25 26.65 7.29
C VAL A 208 25.93 27.19 6.76
N ARG A 209 25.82 27.48 5.47
CA ARG A 209 24.58 27.96 4.85
C ARG A 209 23.45 26.92 4.97
N ASP A 210 23.74 25.66 4.70
CA ASP A 210 22.75 24.57 4.79
C ASP A 210 22.31 24.34 6.24
N MET A 211 23.25 24.41 7.19
CA MET A 211 22.94 24.33 8.61
C MET A 211 22.06 25.51 9.07
N LEU A 212 22.39 26.75 8.68
CA LEU A 212 21.56 27.92 8.96
C LEU A 212 20.18 27.81 8.31
N ARG A 213 20.12 27.30 7.08
CA ARG A 213 18.85 27.04 6.36
C ARG A 213 18.00 26.04 7.13
N GLN A 214 18.59 24.95 7.60
CA GLN A 214 17.89 23.93 8.39
C GLN A 214 17.39 24.49 9.73
N GLN A 215 18.19 25.33 10.39
CA GLN A 215 17.80 26.01 11.62
C GLN A 215 16.63 26.99 11.38
N LYS A 216 16.71 27.79 10.32
CA LYS A 216 15.62 28.67 9.91
C LYS A 216 14.35 27.88 9.58
N PHE A 217 14.48 26.78 8.85
CA PHE A 217 13.35 25.93 8.50
C PHE A 217 12.56 25.49 9.73
N ALA A 218 13.24 25.03 10.78
CA ALA A 218 12.55 24.62 12.01
C ALA A 218 11.71 25.78 12.61
N SER A 219 12.26 26.99 12.69
CA SER A 219 11.53 28.15 13.24
C SER A 219 10.39 28.60 12.32
N VAL A 220 10.68 28.81 11.04
CA VAL A 220 9.73 29.31 10.05
C VAL A 220 8.58 28.34 9.85
N PHE A 221 8.87 27.04 9.82
CA PHE A 221 7.84 26.02 9.66
C PHE A 221 6.91 25.96 10.87
N GLN A 222 7.44 26.11 12.10
CA GLN A 222 6.61 26.15 13.31
C GLN A 222 5.69 27.38 13.34
N GLU A 223 6.20 28.55 12.96
CA GLU A 223 5.40 29.77 12.84
C GLU A 223 4.31 29.62 11.76
N TRP A 224 4.69 29.10 10.59
CA TRP A 224 3.76 28.84 9.49
C TRP A 224 2.67 27.85 9.90
N LEU A 225 3.04 26.73 10.52
CA LEU A 225 2.12 25.69 10.95
C LEU A 225 1.15 26.21 12.00
N THR A 226 1.62 27.02 12.95
CA THR A 226 0.78 27.65 13.97
C THR A 226 -0.25 28.59 13.34
N ALA A 227 0.17 29.42 12.38
CA ALA A 227 -0.73 30.33 11.67
C ALA A 227 -1.79 29.55 10.88
N VAL A 228 -1.39 28.52 10.14
CA VAL A 228 -2.33 27.72 9.35
C VAL A 228 -3.28 26.91 10.24
N LYS A 229 -2.80 26.36 11.37
CA LYS A 229 -3.66 25.66 12.34
C LYS A 229 -4.72 26.58 12.95
N ALA A 230 -4.36 27.83 13.22
CA ALA A 230 -5.31 28.81 13.77
C ALA A 230 -6.42 29.18 12.77
N GLU A 231 -6.15 29.06 11.47
CA GLU A 231 -7.12 29.30 10.39
C GLU A 231 -7.92 28.03 10.01
N ALA A 232 -7.45 26.86 10.41
CA ALA A 232 -8.08 25.59 10.08
C ALA A 232 -9.29 25.30 10.98
N ASP A 233 -10.36 24.77 10.39
CA ASP A 233 -11.53 24.27 11.13
C ASP A 233 -11.25 22.85 11.66
N ILE A 234 -10.75 22.78 12.90
CA ILE A 234 -10.39 21.52 13.54
C ILE A 234 -11.41 21.20 14.64
N SER A 235 -12.21 20.17 14.41
CA SER A 235 -13.16 19.63 15.40
C SER A 235 -12.55 18.47 16.16
N TYR A 236 -12.62 18.50 17.49
CA TYR A 236 -12.14 17.44 18.37
C TYR A 236 -13.33 16.71 19.00
N TRP A 237 -13.40 15.39 18.80
CA TRP A 237 -14.45 14.53 19.38
C TRP A 237 -13.96 13.69 20.55
N LYS A 238 -12.66 13.73 20.82
CA LYS A 238 -12.00 13.04 21.92
C LYS A 238 -10.90 13.93 22.48
N GLU A 239 -10.93 14.09 23.78
CA GLU A 239 -9.85 14.69 24.55
C GLU A 239 -8.90 13.57 24.99
N TYR A 240 -7.60 13.84 24.88
CA TYR A 240 -6.51 12.94 25.26
C TYR A 240 -5.83 13.45 26.52
#